data_AF-A0A3M1K8Z5-F1
#
_entry.id   AF-A0A3M1K8Z5-F1
#
_cell.length_a   1.000
_cell.length_b   1.000
_cell.length_c   1.000
_cell.angle_alpha   90.00
_cell.angle_beta   90.00
_cell.angle_gamma   90.00
#
_symmetry.space_group_name_H-M   'P 1'
#
loop_
_entity.id
_entity.type
_entity.pdbx_description
1 polymer ?
#
loop_
_entity_poly.entity_id
_entity_poly.type
_entity_poly.pdbx_seq_one_letter_code
_entity_poly.pdbx_strand_id
1 'polypeptide(L)'
;MSRIELALSPRNHVTFNAQHQALVLSPDRLAPGVAEALRGRGLRLVAAGRPSEADRGWFAEVLPRRPDRLTGWLGHFQAWLSVQGEEEDLGVFSARKDNVWDWVIDASEARWFAEEVAPPGYLHLPGGDLTDELERQLAGAADGDIRHPVYIQYRAERCAHSSKGVEGCSLCLEGCPAGALRSENGVIGVQAELCHGCGLCASRCPTGAIRYDYPSLNGVLTAC
;
A
#
# COMPACT_ATOMS: atom_id res chain seq x y z
N MET A 1 -1.22 4.92 -13.54
CA MET A 1 -0.62 6.12 -12.92
C MET A 1 -1.51 6.54 -11.77
N SER A 2 -1.08 6.32 -10.52
CA SER A 2 -1.82 6.74 -9.33
C SER A 2 -1.97 8.26 -9.35
N ARG A 3 -3.20 8.75 -9.24
CA ARG A 3 -3.50 10.17 -9.31
C ARG A 3 -3.03 10.82 -8.01
N ILE A 4 -1.88 11.50 -8.04
CA ILE A 4 -1.46 12.37 -6.95
C ILE A 4 -2.46 13.53 -6.91
N GLU A 5 -3.23 13.63 -5.83
CA GLU A 5 -4.15 14.76 -5.63
C GLU A 5 -3.34 16.01 -5.27
N LEU A 6 -3.11 16.87 -6.26
CA LEU A 6 -2.68 18.24 -6.04
C LEU A 6 -3.79 18.97 -5.27
N ALA A 7 -3.53 19.21 -3.99
CA ALA A 7 -4.45 19.77 -3.01
C ALA A 7 -5.55 18.79 -2.56
N LEU A 8 -5.39 18.30 -1.33
CA LEU A 8 -6.30 17.37 -0.67
C LEU A 8 -7.74 17.90 -0.73
N SER A 9 -8.63 17.05 -1.27
CA SER A 9 -10.09 17.18 -1.24
C SER A 9 -10.60 17.51 0.18
N PRO A 10 -11.78 18.14 0.40
CA PRO A 10 -12.35 18.40 1.73
C PRO A 10 -12.70 17.13 2.55
N ARG A 11 -12.35 15.93 2.09
CA ARG A 11 -12.55 14.68 2.81
C ARG A 11 -11.40 14.46 3.78
N ASN A 12 -11.74 14.14 5.03
CA ASN A 12 -10.77 13.81 6.09
C ASN A 12 -10.28 12.35 6.05
N HIS A 13 -10.63 11.60 5.00
CA HIS A 13 -10.22 10.22 4.80
C HIS A 13 -10.21 9.86 3.31
N VAL A 14 -9.40 8.87 2.97
CA VAL A 14 -9.49 8.07 1.74
C VAL A 14 -10.14 6.73 2.08
N THR A 15 -10.83 6.14 1.11
CA THR A 15 -11.51 4.85 1.31
C THR A 15 -10.77 3.78 0.53
N PHE A 16 -10.36 2.71 1.21
CA PHE A 16 -9.90 1.49 0.56
C PHE A 16 -11.09 0.55 0.39
N ASN A 17 -11.33 0.08 -0.83
CA ASN A 17 -12.36 -0.90 -1.09
C ASN A 17 -11.70 -2.27 -1.23
N ALA A 18 -11.67 -3.07 -0.15
CA ALA A 18 -11.07 -4.40 -0.17
C ALA A 18 -12.10 -5.49 -0.51
N GLN A 19 -11.76 -6.43 -1.39
CA GLN A 19 -12.60 -7.55 -1.87
C GLN A 19 -11.93 -8.92 -1.65
N HIS A 20 -11.03 -8.99 -0.67
CA HIS A 20 -10.31 -10.20 -0.24
C HIS A 20 -9.39 -10.85 -1.29
N GLN A 21 -8.79 -10.08 -2.19
CA GLN A 21 -7.94 -10.58 -3.27
C GLN A 21 -6.47 -10.35 -2.93
N ALA A 22 -5.73 -11.44 -2.77
CA ALA A 22 -4.33 -11.41 -2.35
C ALA A 22 -3.42 -12.02 -3.40
N LEU A 23 -2.38 -11.26 -3.77
CA LEU A 23 -1.26 -11.75 -4.56
C LEU A 23 -0.16 -12.25 -3.63
N VAL A 24 0.23 -13.50 -3.77
CA VAL A 24 1.30 -14.12 -2.96
C VAL A 24 2.58 -14.23 -3.78
N LEU A 25 3.64 -13.57 -3.34
CA LEU A 25 4.95 -13.58 -3.99
C LEU A 25 5.85 -14.64 -3.36
N SER A 26 6.60 -15.38 -4.20
CA SER A 26 7.48 -16.47 -3.76
C SER A 26 6.77 -17.51 -2.87
N PRO A 27 5.65 -18.08 -3.34
CA PRO A 27 4.81 -18.97 -2.54
C PRO A 27 5.51 -20.27 -2.12
N ASP A 28 6.61 -20.66 -2.76
CA ASP A 28 7.49 -21.76 -2.35
C ASP A 28 8.13 -21.56 -0.97
N ARG A 29 8.19 -20.31 -0.51
CA ARG A 29 8.83 -19.93 0.75
C ARG A 29 7.88 -19.78 1.92
N LEU A 30 6.57 -19.96 1.71
CA LEU A 30 5.61 -19.93 2.81
C LEU A 30 5.88 -21.09 3.77
N ALA A 31 5.77 -20.79 5.06
CA ALA A 31 5.79 -21.83 6.07
C ALA A 31 4.51 -22.70 5.95
N PRO A 32 4.60 -24.01 6.26
CA PRO A 32 3.45 -24.90 6.20
C PRO A 32 2.26 -24.35 7.00
N GLY A 33 1.06 -24.40 6.40
CA GLY A 33 -0.18 -23.95 7.05
C GLY A 33 -0.46 -22.44 6.93
N VAL A 34 0.49 -21.62 6.49
CA VAL A 34 0.25 -20.17 6.29
C VAL A 34 -0.75 -19.93 5.17
N ALA A 35 -0.65 -20.64 4.05
CA ALA A 35 -1.61 -20.52 2.95
C ALA A 35 -3.04 -20.90 3.40
N GLU A 36 -3.17 -21.98 4.19
CA GLU A 36 -4.43 -22.37 4.82
C GLU A 36 -4.96 -21.30 5.77
N ALA A 37 -4.11 -20.75 6.64
CA ALA A 37 -4.47 -19.73 7.62
C ALA A 37 -4.98 -18.45 6.94
N LEU A 38 -4.37 -18.05 5.82
CA LEU A 38 -4.80 -16.92 5.01
C LEU A 38 -6.16 -17.19 4.33
N ARG A 39 -6.35 -18.41 3.81
CA ARG A 39 -7.63 -18.86 3.23
C ARG A 39 -8.75 -18.90 4.28
N GLY A 40 -8.45 -19.36 5.49
CA GLY A 40 -9.37 -19.38 6.63
C GLY A 40 -9.85 -17.99 7.06
N ARG A 41 -9.12 -16.94 6.68
CA ARG A 41 -9.49 -15.52 6.87
C ARG A 41 -10.28 -14.94 5.69
N GLY A 42 -10.72 -15.78 4.75
CA GLY A 42 -11.55 -15.37 3.62
C GLY A 42 -10.79 -14.84 2.41
N LEU A 43 -9.45 -14.80 2.45
CA LEU A 43 -8.66 -14.34 1.31
C LEU A 43 -8.75 -15.31 0.12
N ARG A 44 -8.91 -14.77 -1.07
CA ARG A 44 -8.65 -15.46 -2.33
C ARG A 44 -7.19 -15.24 -2.71
N LEU A 45 -6.43 -16.33 -2.73
CA LEU A 45 -4.99 -16.30 -2.97
C LEU A 45 -4.68 -16.61 -4.43
N VAL A 46 -3.81 -15.83 -5.03
CA VAL A 46 -3.15 -16.13 -6.32
C VAL A 46 -1.65 -16.17 -6.10
N ALA A 47 -1.03 -17.29 -6.49
CA ALA A 47 0.41 -17.49 -6.35
C ALA A 47 1.16 -16.87 -7.54
N ALA A 48 2.17 -16.06 -7.29
CA ALA A 48 3.11 -15.55 -8.28
C ALA A 48 4.46 -16.30 -8.17
N GLY A 49 4.55 -17.43 -8.87
CA GLY A 49 5.63 -18.40 -8.74
C GLY A 49 5.10 -19.80 -8.41
N ARG A 50 6.00 -20.73 -8.11
CA ARG A 50 5.67 -22.14 -7.90
C ARG A 50 5.41 -22.42 -6.42
N PRO A 51 4.16 -22.65 -5.96
CA PRO A 51 3.91 -23.04 -4.57
C PRO A 51 4.48 -24.43 -4.26
N SER A 52 4.61 -24.75 -2.98
CA SER A 52 4.86 -26.11 -2.52
C SER A 52 3.72 -27.05 -2.96
N GLU A 53 3.99 -28.35 -3.07
CA GLU A 53 2.95 -29.33 -3.44
C GLU A 53 1.83 -29.38 -2.39
N ALA A 54 2.20 -29.27 -1.11
CA ALA A 54 1.26 -29.24 0.01
C ALA A 54 0.34 -28.01 -0.04
N ASP A 55 0.86 -26.85 -0.45
CA ASP A 55 0.09 -25.60 -0.44
C ASP A 55 -0.67 -25.33 -1.73
N ARG A 56 -0.38 -26.07 -2.82
CA ARG A 56 -0.96 -25.81 -4.15
C ARG A 56 -2.49 -25.73 -4.14
N GLY A 57 -3.16 -26.53 -3.30
CA GLY A 57 -4.62 -26.55 -3.18
C GLY A 57 -5.24 -25.29 -2.57
N TRP A 58 -4.44 -24.43 -1.93
CA TRP A 58 -4.90 -23.19 -1.32
C TRP A 58 -4.94 -22.00 -2.28
N PHE A 59 -4.33 -22.12 -3.46
CA PHE A 59 -4.27 -21.06 -4.45
C PHE A 59 -5.36 -21.24 -5.52
N ALA A 60 -6.10 -20.17 -5.79
CA ALA A 60 -7.11 -20.16 -6.84
C ALA A 60 -6.47 -20.17 -8.23
N GLU A 61 -5.32 -19.51 -8.38
CA GLU A 61 -4.54 -19.45 -9.61
C GLU A 61 -3.04 -19.48 -9.27
N VAL A 62 -2.23 -19.99 -10.21
CA VAL A 62 -0.77 -20.05 -10.09
C VAL A 62 -0.15 -19.44 -11.34
N LEU A 63 0.49 -18.28 -11.17
CA LEU A 63 1.20 -17.55 -12.21
C LEU A 63 2.63 -18.11 -12.35
N PRO A 64 3.21 -18.08 -13.56
CA PRO A 64 4.46 -18.78 -13.84
C PRO A 64 5.66 -18.24 -13.05
N ARG A 65 5.64 -16.94 -12.70
CA ARG A 65 6.71 -16.27 -11.98
C ARG A 65 6.19 -15.01 -11.29
N ARG A 66 7.06 -14.39 -10.50
CA ARG A 66 6.84 -13.10 -9.84
C ARG A 66 6.69 -11.96 -10.88
N PRO A 67 5.88 -10.92 -10.61
CA PRO A 67 5.88 -9.69 -11.40
C PRO A 67 7.29 -9.08 -11.51
N ASP A 68 7.51 -8.26 -12.53
CA ASP A 68 8.68 -7.37 -12.63
C ASP A 68 8.36 -5.95 -12.15
N ARG A 69 7.09 -5.57 -12.15
CA ARG A 69 6.60 -4.31 -11.58
C ARG A 69 5.45 -4.59 -10.62
N LEU A 70 5.53 -3.99 -9.44
CA LEU A 70 4.45 -3.98 -8.45
C LEU A 70 4.45 -2.60 -7.77
N THR A 71 3.27 -1.99 -7.69
CA THR A 71 3.04 -0.70 -7.06
C THR A 71 1.68 -0.69 -6.39
N GLY A 72 1.46 0.19 -5.42
CA GLY A 72 0.12 0.46 -4.88
C GLY A 72 0.08 0.43 -3.37
N TRP A 73 -1.11 0.19 -2.86
CA TRP A 73 -1.49 0.22 -1.44
C TRP A 73 -2.75 -0.62 -1.25
N LEU A 74 -3.21 -0.73 -0.01
CA LEU A 74 -4.37 -1.53 0.39
C LEU A 74 -5.59 -1.27 -0.50
N GLY A 75 -6.10 -2.33 -1.13
CA GLY A 75 -7.24 -2.25 -2.04
C GLY A 75 -6.92 -1.80 -3.46
N HIS A 76 -5.66 -1.49 -3.78
CA HIS A 76 -5.24 -0.95 -5.09
C HIS A 76 -3.78 -1.27 -5.46
N PHE A 77 -3.33 -2.50 -5.19
CA PHE A 77 -2.06 -2.97 -5.74
C PHE A 77 -2.21 -3.36 -7.21
N GLN A 78 -1.22 -2.99 -8.02
CA GLN A 78 -1.16 -3.34 -9.44
C GLN A 78 0.18 -4.02 -9.72
N ALA A 79 0.14 -5.12 -10.47
CA ALA A 79 1.30 -5.96 -10.74
C ALA A 79 1.34 -6.30 -12.24
N TRP A 80 2.53 -6.25 -12.83
CA TRP A 80 2.74 -6.50 -14.25
C TRP A 80 3.84 -7.52 -14.49
N LEU A 81 3.80 -8.11 -15.67
CA LEU A 81 4.78 -9.07 -16.15
C LEU A 81 5.15 -8.81 -17.60
N SER A 82 6.42 -8.60 -17.88
CA SER A 82 6.91 -8.50 -19.26
C SER A 82 6.98 -9.90 -19.90
N VAL A 83 6.22 -10.13 -20.97
CA VAL A 83 6.19 -11.37 -21.75
C VAL A 83 6.49 -11.03 -23.21
N GLN A 84 7.63 -11.52 -23.72
CA GLN A 84 8.06 -11.26 -25.11
C GLN A 84 8.13 -9.77 -25.52
N GLY A 85 8.33 -8.87 -24.55
CA GLY A 85 8.42 -7.43 -24.78
C GLY A 85 7.11 -6.67 -24.55
N GLU A 86 6.00 -7.38 -24.30
CA GLU A 86 4.70 -6.79 -23.95
C GLU A 86 4.49 -6.82 -22.43
N GLU A 87 3.86 -5.79 -21.87
CA GLU A 87 3.48 -5.76 -20.45
C GLU A 87 2.09 -6.40 -20.25
N GLU A 88 2.05 -7.52 -19.54
CA GLU A 88 0.82 -8.18 -19.13
C GLU A 88 0.38 -7.69 -17.75
N ASP A 89 -0.87 -7.25 -17.62
CA ASP A 89 -1.47 -6.89 -16.33
C ASP A 89 -1.89 -8.15 -15.56
N LEU A 90 -1.23 -8.43 -14.44
CA LEU A 90 -1.57 -9.58 -13.60
C LEU A 90 -2.86 -9.36 -12.80
N GLY A 91 -3.33 -8.12 -12.68
CA GLY A 91 -4.58 -7.77 -12.02
C GLY A 91 -5.80 -8.53 -12.54
N VAL A 92 -5.76 -9.00 -13.79
CA VAL A 92 -6.83 -9.83 -14.37
C VAL A 92 -7.10 -11.12 -13.58
N PHE A 93 -6.12 -11.60 -12.79
CA PHE A 93 -6.25 -12.79 -11.95
C PHE A 93 -6.84 -12.52 -10.56
N SER A 94 -7.00 -11.25 -10.18
CA SER A 94 -7.52 -10.87 -8.86
C SER A 94 -9.03 -11.06 -8.72
N ALA A 95 -9.75 -11.53 -9.75
CA ALA A 95 -11.21 -11.64 -9.74
C ALA A 95 -11.98 -10.32 -9.47
N ARG A 96 -11.30 -9.17 -9.35
CA ARG A 96 -11.91 -7.85 -9.26
C ARG A 96 -12.16 -7.26 -10.64
N LYS A 97 -13.19 -6.41 -10.75
CA LYS A 97 -13.53 -5.74 -12.01
C LYS A 97 -12.55 -4.63 -12.42
N ASP A 98 -11.79 -4.12 -11.46
CA ASP A 98 -10.81 -3.04 -11.62
C ASP A 98 -9.37 -3.55 -11.76
N ASN A 99 -9.16 -4.87 -11.84
CA ASN A 99 -7.85 -5.50 -12.01
C ASN A 99 -6.80 -5.03 -11.00
N VAL A 100 -7.17 -4.91 -9.73
CA VAL A 100 -6.22 -4.61 -8.65
C VAL A 100 -6.20 -5.73 -7.62
N TRP A 101 -5.20 -5.72 -6.75
CA TRP A 101 -5.09 -6.60 -5.61
C TRP A 101 -5.32 -5.81 -4.33
N ASP A 102 -5.98 -6.44 -3.36
CA ASP A 102 -6.19 -5.82 -2.06
C ASP A 102 -4.94 -5.94 -1.20
N TRP A 103 -4.34 -7.13 -1.25
CA TRP A 103 -3.20 -7.52 -0.42
C TRP A 103 -2.07 -8.05 -1.29
N VAL A 104 -0.84 -7.78 -0.85
CA VAL A 104 0.35 -8.45 -1.34
C VAL A 104 1.00 -9.14 -0.17
N ILE A 105 1.19 -10.45 -0.28
CA ILE A 105 1.84 -11.28 0.72
C ILE A 105 3.17 -11.73 0.13
N ASP A 106 4.26 -11.23 0.68
CA ASP A 106 5.59 -11.38 0.12
C ASP A 106 6.46 -12.28 1.00
N ALA A 107 6.62 -13.54 0.60
CA ALA A 107 7.48 -14.52 1.29
C ALA A 107 8.92 -14.52 0.75
N SER A 108 9.29 -13.50 -0.03
CA SER A 108 10.66 -13.35 -0.54
C SER A 108 11.65 -13.05 0.59
N GLU A 109 12.94 -13.31 0.37
CA GLU A 109 13.98 -12.95 1.34
C GLU A 109 14.13 -11.44 1.50
N ALA A 110 14.04 -10.74 0.38
CA ALA A 110 14.10 -9.29 0.32
C ALA A 110 12.71 -8.74 0.01
N ARG A 111 12.32 -7.72 0.78
CA ARG A 111 11.10 -6.96 0.55
C ARG A 111 11.12 -6.27 -0.80
N TRP A 112 9.95 -6.17 -1.41
CA TRP A 112 9.73 -5.47 -2.67
C TRP A 112 9.84 -3.95 -2.52
N PHE A 113 9.20 -3.39 -1.50
CA PHE A 113 9.20 -1.96 -1.23
C PHE A 113 10.43 -1.57 -0.41
N ALA A 114 11.18 -0.58 -0.88
CA ALA A 114 12.43 -0.15 -0.24
C ALA A 114 12.19 0.86 0.89
N GLU A 115 11.00 1.46 0.96
CA GLU A 115 10.55 2.40 1.98
C GLU A 115 10.66 1.77 3.38
N GLU A 116 11.10 2.55 4.38
CA GLU A 116 11.20 2.08 5.77
C GLU A 116 9.86 1.55 6.27
N VAL A 117 8.78 2.28 5.95
CA VAL A 117 7.40 1.88 6.22
C VAL A 117 6.74 1.50 4.90
N ALA A 118 6.43 0.22 4.73
CA ALA A 118 5.84 -0.29 3.50
C ALA A 118 4.38 0.22 3.31
N PRO A 119 3.85 0.19 2.07
CA PRO A 119 2.46 0.54 1.82
C PRO A 119 1.49 -0.30 2.67
N PRO A 120 0.39 0.27 3.19
CA PRO A 120 -0.67 -0.52 3.80
C PRO A 120 -1.11 -1.66 2.88
N GLY A 121 -1.40 -2.84 3.42
CA GLY A 121 -1.79 -4.02 2.64
C GLY A 121 -0.66 -4.81 2.00
N TYR A 122 0.59 -4.34 2.08
CA TYR A 122 1.79 -5.13 1.74
C TYR A 122 2.37 -5.78 3.00
N LEU A 123 2.48 -7.11 2.95
CA LEU A 123 2.84 -7.97 4.07
C LEU A 123 4.12 -8.73 3.74
N HIS A 124 5.25 -8.38 4.34
CA HIS A 124 6.51 -9.10 4.14
C HIS A 124 6.71 -10.18 5.22
N LEU A 125 6.90 -11.43 4.78
CA LEU A 125 7.04 -12.63 5.61
C LEU A 125 8.49 -13.16 5.55
N PRO A 126 9.43 -12.58 6.31
CA PRO A 126 10.78 -13.15 6.34
C PRO A 126 10.72 -14.55 6.97
N GLY A 127 11.16 -15.57 6.23
CA GLY A 127 11.05 -16.96 6.65
C GLY A 127 9.68 -17.60 6.43
N GLY A 128 8.74 -16.87 5.83
CA GLY A 128 7.47 -17.41 5.34
C GLY A 128 6.36 -17.58 6.38
N ASP A 129 6.58 -17.21 7.63
CA ASP A 129 5.63 -17.42 8.73
C ASP A 129 4.85 -16.15 9.11
N LEU A 130 3.64 -16.32 9.65
CA LEU A 130 2.85 -15.21 10.18
C LEU A 130 3.46 -14.74 11.51
N THR A 131 3.74 -13.45 11.61
CA THR A 131 4.14 -12.84 12.89
C THR A 131 2.93 -12.28 13.61
N ASP A 132 2.97 -12.19 14.95
CA ASP A 132 1.86 -11.61 15.75
C ASP A 132 1.46 -10.20 15.28
N GLU A 133 2.42 -9.39 14.83
CA GLU A 133 2.16 -8.06 14.26
C GLU A 133 1.39 -8.15 12.95
N LEU A 134 1.74 -9.11 12.13
CA LEU A 134 1.06 -9.32 10.87
C LEU A 134 -0.33 -9.91 11.04
N GLU A 135 -0.50 -10.81 12.00
CA GLU A 135 -1.80 -11.34 12.35
C GLU A 135 -2.74 -10.21 12.79
N ARG A 136 -2.24 -9.20 13.51
CA ARG A 136 -3.02 -7.99 13.83
C ARG A 136 -3.44 -7.21 12.59
N GLN A 137 -2.52 -7.03 11.62
CA GLN A 137 -2.84 -6.35 10.36
C GLN A 137 -3.91 -7.10 9.56
N LEU A 138 -3.81 -8.42 9.49
CA LEU A 138 -4.79 -9.29 8.83
C LEU A 138 -6.12 -9.38 9.59
N ALA A 139 -6.13 -9.22 10.91
CA ALA A 139 -7.35 -9.21 11.71
C ALA A 139 -8.13 -7.88 11.57
N GLY A 140 -7.43 -6.77 11.35
CA GLY A 140 -8.03 -5.45 11.08
C GLY A 140 -8.49 -5.24 9.63
N ALA A 141 -8.14 -6.15 8.74
CA ALA A 141 -8.45 -6.18 7.31
C ALA A 141 -9.93 -6.40 6.94
N ALA A 142 -10.84 -6.33 7.92
CA ALA A 142 -12.22 -6.80 7.79
C ALA A 142 -12.99 -6.04 6.70
N ASP A 143 -13.65 -6.83 5.84
CA ASP A 143 -14.68 -6.53 4.85
C ASP A 143 -15.07 -5.04 4.61
N GLY A 144 -14.87 -4.57 3.37
CA GLY A 144 -15.56 -3.39 2.86
C GLY A 144 -14.73 -2.10 2.73
N ASP A 145 -15.40 -0.97 2.91
CA ASP A 145 -14.84 0.38 2.74
C ASP A 145 -14.07 0.80 4.00
N ILE A 146 -12.76 0.54 4.02
CA ILE A 146 -11.86 0.94 5.10
C ILE A 146 -11.57 2.43 4.96
N ARG A 147 -12.00 3.22 5.97
CA ARG A 147 -11.69 4.66 6.03
C ARG A 147 -10.29 4.87 6.58
N HIS A 148 -9.36 5.23 5.72
CA HIS A 148 -8.01 5.62 6.07
C HIS A 148 -7.92 7.13 6.26
N PRO A 149 -7.63 7.64 7.47
CA PRO A 149 -7.62 9.07 7.72
C PRO A 149 -6.57 9.81 6.90
N VAL A 150 -6.90 11.02 6.48
CA VAL A 150 -5.92 11.98 5.95
C VAL A 150 -5.27 12.67 7.14
N TYR A 151 -4.00 12.35 7.40
CA TYR A 151 -3.27 12.82 8.58
C TYR A 151 -2.57 14.16 8.41
N ILE A 152 -2.60 14.75 7.21
CA ILE A 152 -1.90 16.00 6.93
C ILE A 152 -2.74 16.96 6.11
N GLN A 153 -2.57 18.25 6.35
CA GLN A 153 -3.06 19.31 5.48
C GLN A 153 -1.88 19.96 4.77
N TYR A 154 -2.02 20.18 3.47
CA TYR A 154 -1.01 20.82 2.64
C TYR A 154 -1.51 22.15 2.06
N ARG A 155 -0.71 23.21 2.23
CA ARG A 155 -0.97 24.58 1.76
C ARG A 155 0.15 25.02 0.82
N ALA A 156 -0.07 24.82 -0.48
CA ALA A 156 0.92 25.08 -1.52
C ALA A 156 1.40 26.54 -1.52
N GLU A 157 0.52 27.49 -1.19
CA GLU A 157 0.81 28.93 -1.12
C GLU A 157 1.83 29.30 -0.02
N ARG A 158 2.04 28.42 0.97
CA ARG A 158 3.03 28.58 2.04
C ARG A 158 4.28 27.74 1.82
N CYS A 159 4.29 26.88 0.81
CA CYS A 159 5.32 25.87 0.65
C CYS A 159 6.60 26.48 0.09
N ALA A 160 7.71 26.43 0.85
CA ALA A 160 9.01 26.90 0.36
C ALA A 160 9.58 26.05 -0.79
N HIS A 161 9.08 24.83 -0.97
CA HIS A 161 9.40 24.00 -2.13
C HIS A 161 8.78 24.56 -3.43
N SER A 162 7.53 25.04 -3.33
CA SER A 162 6.72 25.48 -4.47
C SER A 162 6.68 27.01 -4.63
N SER A 163 7.08 27.75 -3.61
CA SER A 163 7.11 29.20 -3.66
C SER A 163 8.29 29.63 -4.53
N LYS A 164 7.97 30.23 -5.68
CA LYS A 164 8.89 30.93 -6.60
C LYS A 164 9.62 30.08 -7.66
N GLY A 165 9.21 28.83 -7.90
CA GLY A 165 9.71 28.07 -9.06
C GLY A 165 11.20 27.74 -9.03
N VAL A 166 11.80 27.65 -7.83
CA VAL A 166 13.16 27.18 -7.57
C VAL A 166 13.07 26.04 -6.57
N GLU A 167 13.88 24.98 -6.73
CA GLU A 167 14.02 23.93 -5.70
C GLU A 167 14.52 24.56 -4.40
N GLY A 168 13.61 24.75 -3.43
CA GLY A 168 13.93 25.41 -2.17
C GLY A 168 14.12 24.42 -1.02
N CYS A 169 13.05 23.76 -0.61
CA CYS A 169 13.02 22.93 0.59
C CYS A 169 12.52 21.52 0.25
N SER A 170 13.25 20.48 0.64
CA SER A 170 12.93 19.06 0.42
C SER A 170 12.76 18.28 1.73
N LEU A 171 12.83 18.93 2.89
CA LEU A 171 12.89 18.25 4.20
C LEU A 171 11.71 17.30 4.48
N CYS A 172 10.53 17.61 3.93
CA CYS A 172 9.36 16.74 4.06
C CYS A 172 9.44 15.50 3.15
N LEU A 173 10.03 15.62 1.97
CA LEU A 173 10.28 14.52 1.03
C LEU A 173 11.29 13.53 1.63
N GLU A 174 12.40 14.06 2.16
CA GLU A 174 13.46 13.27 2.79
C GLU A 174 13.03 12.64 4.12
N GLY A 175 12.11 13.29 4.84
CA GLY A 175 11.66 12.85 6.16
C GLY A 175 10.49 11.88 6.15
N CYS A 176 9.92 11.52 4.99
CA CYS A 176 8.76 10.64 4.92
C CYS A 176 9.20 9.17 4.78
N PRO A 177 9.14 8.35 5.84
CA PRO A 177 9.60 6.97 5.79
C PRO A 177 8.73 6.05 4.93
N ALA A 178 7.52 6.50 4.57
CA ALA A 178 6.57 5.76 3.75
C ALA A 178 6.54 6.22 2.28
N GLY A 179 7.38 7.20 1.89
CA GLY A 179 7.40 7.70 0.50
C GLY A 179 6.08 8.36 0.04
N ALA A 180 5.23 8.80 0.98
CA ALA A 180 3.91 9.37 0.71
C ALA A 180 3.94 10.79 0.11
N LEU A 181 5.11 11.41 0.03
CA LEU A 181 5.30 12.76 -0.51
C LEU A 181 6.25 12.70 -1.71
N ARG A 182 5.89 13.37 -2.81
CA ARG A 182 6.71 13.46 -4.02
C ARG A 182 6.75 14.89 -4.53
N SER A 183 7.83 15.29 -5.19
CA SER A 183 7.86 16.53 -5.97
C SER A 183 7.32 16.24 -7.37
N GLU A 184 6.25 16.92 -7.76
CA GLU A 184 5.68 16.86 -9.10
C GLU A 184 5.52 18.28 -9.64
N ASN A 185 6.21 18.58 -10.75
CA ASN A 185 6.16 19.89 -11.40
C ASN A 185 6.46 21.07 -10.44
N GLY A 186 7.38 20.87 -9.49
CA GLY A 186 7.73 21.88 -8.48
C GLY A 186 6.73 22.02 -7.33
N VAL A 187 5.73 21.13 -7.26
CA VAL A 187 4.74 21.09 -6.17
C VAL A 187 4.86 19.80 -5.38
N ILE A 188 4.71 19.88 -4.06
CA ILE A 188 4.60 18.68 -3.22
C ILE A 188 3.25 18.01 -3.49
N GLY A 189 3.30 16.81 -4.03
CA GLY A 189 2.20 15.86 -4.12
C GLY A 189 2.11 14.99 -2.87
N VAL A 190 0.89 14.73 -2.41
CA VAL A 190 0.61 13.86 -1.26
C VAL A 190 -0.17 12.63 -1.74
N GLN A 191 0.33 11.44 -1.41
CA GLN A 191 -0.39 10.17 -1.53
C GLN A 191 -0.89 9.77 -0.14
N ALA A 192 -2.13 10.14 0.19
CA ALA A 192 -2.69 9.92 1.52
C ALA A 192 -2.81 8.42 1.85
N GLU A 193 -2.98 7.59 0.83
CA GLU A 193 -3.08 6.13 0.89
C GLU A 193 -1.80 5.48 1.43
N LEU A 194 -0.64 6.13 1.24
CA LEU A 194 0.65 5.68 1.78
C LEU A 194 0.97 6.33 3.14
N CYS A 195 0.18 7.30 3.58
CA CYS A 195 0.46 8.06 4.80
C CYS A 195 0.09 7.25 6.04
N HIS A 196 1.07 6.99 6.91
CA HIS A 196 0.87 6.27 8.17
C HIS A 196 0.65 7.18 9.38
N GLY A 197 0.53 8.50 9.16
CA GLY A 197 0.22 9.44 10.23
C GLY A 197 1.34 9.69 11.25
N CYS A 198 2.61 9.48 10.89
CA CYS A 198 3.75 9.69 11.79
C CYS A 198 4.09 11.17 12.09
N GLY A 199 3.60 12.11 11.27
CA GLY A 199 3.76 13.56 11.48
C GLY A 199 5.15 14.15 11.20
N LEU A 200 6.13 13.36 10.74
CA LEU A 200 7.50 13.83 10.48
C LEU A 200 7.57 14.96 9.43
N CYS A 201 6.73 14.91 8.40
CA CYS A 201 6.69 15.95 7.38
C CYS A 201 6.19 17.31 7.94
N ALA A 202 5.26 17.27 8.90
CA ALA A 202 4.76 18.46 9.56
C ALA A 202 5.79 19.04 10.53
N SER A 203 6.47 18.20 11.31
CA SER A 203 7.50 18.65 12.25
C SER A 203 8.71 19.28 11.55
N ARG A 204 9.04 18.81 10.34
CA ARG A 204 10.15 19.32 9.52
C ARG A 204 9.78 20.52 8.65
N CYS A 205 8.52 20.94 8.58
CA CYS A 205 8.11 22.02 7.69
C CYS A 205 8.30 23.41 8.34
N PRO A 206 9.34 24.20 7.97
CA PRO A 206 9.64 25.46 8.66
C PRO A 206 8.60 26.56 8.38
N THR A 207 7.91 26.49 7.23
CA THR A 207 6.89 27.49 6.85
C THR A 207 5.49 27.12 7.33
N GLY A 208 5.32 25.91 7.91
CA GLY A 208 4.01 25.37 8.28
C GLY A 208 3.07 25.16 7.09
N ALA A 209 3.62 24.90 5.90
CA ALA A 209 2.89 24.53 4.69
C ALA A 209 2.31 23.11 4.77
N ILE A 210 2.99 22.19 5.45
CA ILE A 210 2.46 20.89 5.86
C ILE A 210 2.14 20.96 7.34
N ARG A 211 0.92 20.59 7.70
CA ARG A 211 0.46 20.49 9.09
C ARG A 211 -0.07 19.10 9.35
N TYR A 212 0.17 18.60 10.56
CA TYR A 212 -0.45 17.37 11.00
C TYR A 212 -1.91 17.66 11.36
N ASP A 213 -2.81 16.85 10.81
CA ASP A 213 -4.24 16.91 11.07
C ASP A 213 -4.64 15.65 11.80
N TYR A 214 -4.90 15.78 13.10
CA TYR A 214 -5.37 14.66 13.88
C TYR A 214 -6.84 14.43 13.51
N PRO A 215 -7.22 13.25 12.99
CA PRO A 215 -8.60 12.98 12.62
C PRO A 215 -9.50 13.19 13.84
N SER A 216 -10.52 14.04 13.69
CA SER A 216 -11.38 14.40 14.81
C SER A 216 -12.13 13.16 15.35
N LEU A 217 -12.22 13.04 16.68
CA LEU A 217 -12.87 11.93 17.38
C LEU A 217 -14.33 11.69 16.93
N ASN A 218 -14.99 12.71 16.37
CA ASN A 218 -16.34 12.61 15.82
C ASN A 218 -16.45 11.69 14.58
N GLY A 219 -15.34 11.31 13.94
CA GLY A 219 -15.32 10.30 12.87
C GLY A 219 -15.14 8.86 13.36
N VAL A 220 -14.69 8.68 14.60
CA VAL A 220 -14.37 7.37 15.21
C VAL A 220 -15.51 6.88 16.10
N LEU A 221 -16.24 7.79 16.75
CA LEU A 221 -17.28 7.46 17.74
C LEU A 221 -18.68 7.18 17.15
N THR A 222 -18.85 7.29 15.83
CA THR A 222 -20.15 7.07 15.15
C THR A 222 -20.25 5.71 14.46
N ALA A 223 -19.27 4.83 14.68
CA ALA A 223 -19.19 3.50 14.06
C ALA A 223 -19.15 2.35 15.09
N CYS A 224 -19.52 2.61 16.35
CA CYS A 224 -19.75 1.58 17.37
C CYS A 224 -21.25 1.42 17.63
#